data_AF-A0A2V8GZI4-F1
#
_entry.id   AF-A0A2V8GZI4-F1
#
_cell.length_a   1.000
_cell.length_b   1.000
_cell.length_c   1.000
_cell.angle_alpha   90.00
_cell.angle_beta   90.00
_cell.angle_gamma   90.00
#
_symmetry.space_group_name_H-M   'P 1'
#
loop_
_entity.id
_entity.type
_entity.pdbx_description
1 polymer ?
#
loop_
_entity_poly.entity_id
_entity_poly.type
_entity_poly.pdbx_seq_one_letter_code
_entity_poly.pdbx_strand_id
1 'polypeptide(L)'
;MDLPAAAATCTPAQHFSARGFGDRNRTLWCGWTIEADGVRIYFAGDTALHPDFDVVGSLLGPFDLVMLPIGAYEPRWFMRYVHMNPEDAIAAYRALTAGAGTKPPCVAMHWGTFRLTDEAVDEPPARFAQRWREARLPDHANWTLAHGETRRLA
;
A
#
# COMPACT_ATOMS: atom_id res chain seq x y z
N MET A 1 -17.16 15.54 22.27
CA MET A 1 -16.22 15.71 21.16
C MET A 1 -16.94 15.12 19.96
N ASP A 2 -17.50 15.98 19.11
CA ASP A 2 -18.15 15.52 17.88
C ASP A 2 -17.04 15.21 16.88
N LEU A 3 -16.85 13.91 16.59
CA LEU A 3 -15.97 13.49 15.51
C LEU A 3 -16.72 13.70 14.20
N PRO A 4 -16.03 14.20 13.14
CA PRO A 4 -16.64 14.29 11.82
C PRO A 4 -17.12 12.91 11.36
N ALA A 5 -18.17 12.89 10.54
CA ALA A 5 -18.65 11.66 9.95
C ALA A 5 -17.56 11.07 9.05
N ALA A 6 -17.17 9.82 9.33
CA ALA A 6 -16.19 9.08 8.54
C ALA A 6 -16.80 7.77 8.04
N ALA A 7 -16.47 7.38 6.82
CA ALA A 7 -16.82 6.09 6.24
C ALA A 7 -15.56 5.24 6.04
N ALA A 8 -15.66 3.95 6.32
CA ALA A 8 -14.59 2.99 6.08
C ALA A 8 -15.14 1.80 5.27
N THR A 9 -14.48 1.50 4.16
CA THR A 9 -14.82 0.39 3.27
C THR A 9 -13.65 -0.58 3.22
N CYS A 10 -13.86 -1.82 3.66
CA CYS A 10 -12.86 -2.90 3.57
C CYS A 10 -12.75 -3.34 2.09
N THR A 11 -11.53 -3.47 1.60
CA THR A 11 -11.23 -3.80 0.19
C THR A 11 -10.50 -5.14 0.09
N PRO A 12 -10.63 -5.89 -1.02
CA PRO A 12 -9.88 -7.12 -1.21
C PRO A 12 -8.37 -6.93 -0.99
N ALA A 13 -7.74 -7.96 -0.44
CA ALA A 13 -6.28 -8.09 -0.30
C ALA A 13 -5.90 -9.57 -0.44
N GLN A 14 -4.69 -9.85 -0.91
CA GLN A 14 -4.18 -11.21 -1.06
C GLN A 14 -3.13 -11.49 0.01
N HIS A 15 -3.58 -12.07 1.13
CA HIS A 15 -2.74 -12.37 2.28
C HIS A 15 -3.29 -13.56 3.09
N PHE A 16 -2.90 -13.69 4.36
CA PHE A 16 -3.41 -14.70 5.29
C PHE A 16 -3.53 -14.15 6.71
N SER A 17 -4.14 -14.90 7.63
CA SER A 17 -4.17 -14.58 9.06
C SER A 17 -3.78 -15.79 9.91
N ALA A 18 -3.08 -15.57 11.02
CA ALA A 18 -2.79 -16.56 12.05
C ALA A 18 -2.33 -15.86 13.34
N ARG A 19 -2.78 -16.33 14.51
CA ARG A 19 -2.33 -15.86 15.84
C ARG A 19 -1.89 -17.01 16.75
N GLY A 20 -2.22 -18.26 16.41
CA GLY A 20 -1.88 -19.44 17.20
C GLY A 20 -1.89 -20.74 16.39
N PHE A 21 -1.95 -21.86 17.09
CA PHE A 21 -2.02 -23.17 16.42
C PHE A 21 -3.45 -23.45 15.95
N GLY A 22 -3.59 -23.84 14.67
CA GLY A 22 -4.88 -24.25 14.09
C GLY A 22 -5.87 -23.12 13.81
N ASP A 23 -5.43 -21.86 13.85
CA ASP A 23 -6.30 -20.69 13.59
C ASP A 23 -6.07 -20.01 12.23
N ARG A 24 -5.24 -20.62 11.38
CA ARG A 24 -4.91 -20.06 10.07
C ARG A 24 -6.18 -19.77 9.26
N ASN A 25 -6.28 -18.54 8.76
CA ASN A 25 -7.38 -18.03 7.94
C ASN A 25 -8.76 -18.06 8.61
N ARG A 26 -8.83 -18.12 9.95
CA ARG A 26 -10.12 -18.02 10.68
C ARG A 26 -10.63 -16.59 10.82
N THR A 27 -9.80 -15.59 10.50
CA THR A 27 -10.16 -14.18 10.42
C THR A 27 -9.79 -13.61 9.06
N LEU A 28 -10.56 -12.64 8.56
CA LEU A 28 -10.32 -12.01 7.27
C LEU A 28 -9.11 -11.05 7.35
N TRP A 29 -8.44 -10.86 6.22
CA TRP A 29 -7.46 -9.79 5.97
C TRP A 29 -8.05 -8.85 4.90
N CYS A 30 -7.77 -7.55 4.99
CA CYS A 30 -8.18 -6.60 3.96
C CYS A 30 -7.34 -5.32 3.93
N GLY A 31 -7.46 -4.59 2.84
CA GLY A 31 -7.15 -3.16 2.79
C GLY A 31 -8.36 -2.32 3.20
N TRP A 32 -8.19 -1.01 3.23
CA TRP A 32 -9.21 -0.05 3.65
C TRP A 32 -9.20 1.19 2.77
N THR A 33 -10.38 1.59 2.33
CA THR A 33 -10.65 2.98 1.93
C THR A 33 -11.26 3.70 3.13
N ILE A 34 -10.73 4.86 3.48
CA ILE A 34 -11.28 5.72 4.54
C ILE A 34 -11.61 7.07 3.92
N GLU A 35 -12.82 7.55 4.18
CA GLU A 35 -13.31 8.84 3.72
C GLU A 35 -13.76 9.67 4.92
N ALA A 36 -13.25 10.90 5.02
CA ALA A 36 -13.64 11.87 6.03
C ALA A 36 -13.41 13.29 5.50
N ASP A 37 -14.35 14.21 5.75
CA ASP A 37 -14.25 15.62 5.36
C ASP A 37 -13.87 15.85 3.87
N GLY A 38 -14.37 14.98 2.99
CA GLY A 38 -14.10 15.04 1.55
C GLY A 38 -12.73 14.52 1.13
N VAL A 39 -11.89 14.07 2.08
CA VAL A 39 -10.61 13.41 1.82
C VAL A 39 -10.82 11.91 1.79
N ARG A 40 -10.27 11.24 0.78
CA ARG A 40 -10.31 9.80 0.64
C ARG A 40 -8.91 9.20 0.55
N ILE A 41 -8.61 8.28 1.47
CA ILE A 41 -7.31 7.59 1.51
C ILE A 41 -7.49 6.09 1.28
N TYR A 42 -6.48 5.47 0.69
CA TYR A 42 -6.39 4.02 0.54
C TYR A 42 -5.21 3.46 1.32
N PHE A 43 -5.46 2.46 2.16
CA PHE A 43 -4.48 1.69 2.91
C PHE A 43 -4.54 0.22 2.45
N ALA A 44 -3.49 -0.27 1.79
CA ALA A 44 -3.50 -1.63 1.24
C ALA A 44 -3.48 -2.75 2.29
N GLY A 45 -2.96 -2.48 3.49
CA GLY A 45 -2.52 -3.53 4.40
C GLY A 45 -1.39 -4.38 3.81
N ASP A 46 -1.18 -5.56 4.37
CA ASP A 46 -0.26 -6.55 3.81
C ASP A 46 -0.98 -7.31 2.70
N THR A 47 -0.37 -7.31 1.51
CA THR A 47 -0.97 -7.92 0.33
C THR A 47 0.09 -8.20 -0.73
N ALA A 48 -0.15 -9.21 -1.56
CA ALA A 48 0.52 -9.38 -2.85
C ALA A 48 -0.12 -8.50 -3.94
N LEU A 49 0.52 -8.44 -5.11
CA LEU A 49 -0.14 -7.91 -6.30
C LEU A 49 -1.29 -8.84 -6.70
N HIS A 50 -2.50 -8.29 -6.81
CA HIS A 50 -3.71 -9.01 -7.21
C HIS A 50 -4.53 -8.15 -8.19
N PRO A 51 -5.45 -8.74 -8.98
CA PRO A 51 -6.09 -8.04 -10.07
C PRO A 51 -7.01 -6.90 -9.62
N ASP A 52 -7.59 -6.93 -8.42
CA ASP A 52 -8.69 -6.02 -8.04
C ASP A 52 -8.26 -4.58 -7.72
N PHE A 53 -6.97 -4.23 -7.81
CA PHE A 53 -6.52 -2.85 -7.56
C PHE A 53 -7.14 -1.84 -8.53
N ASP A 54 -7.39 -2.23 -9.78
CA ASP A 54 -8.06 -1.37 -10.77
C ASP A 54 -9.56 -1.20 -10.45
N VAL A 55 -10.23 -2.27 -10.01
CA VAL A 55 -11.61 -2.26 -9.56
C VAL A 55 -11.75 -1.36 -8.32
N VAL A 56 -10.84 -1.49 -7.35
CA VAL A 56 -10.79 -0.61 -6.17
C VAL A 56 -10.61 0.84 -6.60
N GLY A 57 -9.65 1.13 -7.48
CA GLY A 57 -9.43 2.47 -8.01
C GLY A 57 -10.64 3.05 -8.75
N SER A 58 -11.35 2.22 -9.52
CA SER A 58 -12.52 2.64 -10.30
C SER A 58 -13.77 2.87 -9.45
N LEU A 59 -13.98 2.07 -8.40
CA LEU A 59 -15.19 2.13 -7.56
C LEU A 59 -15.04 3.10 -6.41
N LEU A 60 -13.84 3.17 -5.83
CA LEU A 60 -13.55 3.89 -4.60
C LEU A 60 -12.60 5.07 -4.82
N GLY A 61 -12.01 5.25 -6.00
CA GLY A 61 -11.24 6.45 -6.32
C GLY A 61 -12.12 7.65 -6.71
N PRO A 62 -11.53 8.81 -7.04
CA PRO A 62 -10.10 9.10 -6.88
C PRO A 62 -9.69 9.16 -5.40
N PHE A 63 -8.44 8.81 -5.11
CA PHE A 63 -7.86 8.91 -3.77
C PHE A 63 -6.98 10.16 -3.68
N ASP A 64 -6.94 10.76 -2.49
CA ASP A 64 -6.01 11.85 -2.14
C ASP A 64 -4.68 11.33 -1.60
N LEU A 65 -4.65 10.09 -1.11
CA LEU A 65 -3.46 9.41 -0.60
C LEU A 65 -3.57 7.91 -0.79
N VAL A 66 -2.48 7.26 -1.18
CA VAL A 66 -2.37 5.81 -1.28
C VAL A 66 -1.22 5.33 -0.40
N MET A 67 -1.40 4.25 0.35
CA MET A 67 -0.37 3.66 1.20
C MET A 67 -0.12 2.21 0.79
N LEU A 68 1.09 1.88 0.33
CA LEU A 68 1.43 0.56 -0.22
C LEU A 68 2.65 -0.05 0.49
N PRO A 69 2.61 -1.35 0.86
CA PRO A 69 3.77 -2.05 1.40
C PRO A 69 4.84 -2.23 0.32
N ILE A 70 6.11 -2.04 0.69
CA ILE A 70 7.25 -2.21 -0.22
C ILE A 70 8.33 -3.16 0.32
N GLY A 71 8.18 -3.66 1.55
CA GLY A 71 9.10 -4.62 2.20
C GLY A 71 8.43 -5.94 2.55
N ALA A 72 9.18 -6.82 3.21
CA ALA A 72 8.79 -8.19 3.54
C ALA A 72 8.59 -9.10 2.31
N TYR A 73 9.47 -9.00 1.30
CA TYR A 73 9.22 -9.60 -0.02
C TYR A 73 10.17 -10.70 -0.45
N GLU A 74 11.30 -10.97 0.21
CA GLU A 74 12.18 -12.10 -0.13
C GLU A 74 11.98 -13.31 0.79
N PRO A 75 12.20 -14.56 0.31
CA PRO A 75 12.54 -14.90 -1.07
C PRO A 75 11.31 -14.87 -1.99
N ARG A 76 11.44 -14.32 -3.21
CA ARG A 76 10.30 -14.13 -4.13
C ARG A 76 9.51 -15.40 -4.47
N TRP A 77 10.14 -16.57 -4.50
CA TRP A 77 9.42 -17.81 -4.82
C TRP A 77 8.32 -18.14 -3.79
N PHE A 78 8.48 -17.66 -2.55
CA PHE A 78 7.52 -17.85 -1.45
C PHE A 78 6.69 -16.60 -1.21
N MET A 79 7.35 -15.45 -1.01
CA MET A 79 6.70 -14.24 -0.52
C MET A 79 5.82 -13.55 -1.57
N ARG A 80 6.04 -13.77 -2.88
CA ARG A 80 5.24 -13.12 -3.94
C ARG A 80 3.73 -13.37 -3.87
N TYR A 81 3.31 -14.44 -3.20
CA TYR A 81 1.90 -14.78 -3.07
C TYR A 81 1.20 -14.01 -1.96
N VAL A 82 1.96 -13.38 -1.07
CA VAL A 82 1.44 -12.72 0.15
C VAL A 82 1.96 -11.30 0.35
N HIS A 83 3.08 -10.91 -0.27
CA HIS A 83 3.68 -9.57 -0.17
C HIS A 83 4.16 -9.05 -1.53
N MET A 84 3.80 -7.79 -1.79
CA MET A 84 4.36 -6.97 -2.85
C MET A 84 5.84 -6.67 -2.60
N ASN A 85 6.64 -6.68 -3.67
CA ASN A 85 7.93 -6.00 -3.69
C ASN A 85 7.75 -4.55 -4.22
N PRO A 86 8.82 -3.74 -4.32
CA PRO A 86 8.72 -2.38 -4.85
C PRO A 86 8.14 -2.30 -6.27
N GLU A 87 8.46 -3.23 -7.17
CA GLU A 87 7.89 -3.26 -8.53
C GLU A 87 6.38 -3.55 -8.53
N ASP A 88 5.94 -4.49 -7.71
CA ASP A 88 4.53 -4.82 -7.52
C ASP A 88 3.76 -3.61 -6.98
N ALA A 89 4.33 -2.89 -6.00
CA ALA A 89 3.73 -1.68 -5.44
C ALA A 89 3.57 -0.58 -6.51
N ILE A 90 4.52 -0.41 -7.43
CA ILE A 90 4.37 0.51 -8.57
C ILE A 90 3.22 0.08 -9.49
N ALA A 91 3.07 -1.22 -9.75
CA ALA A 91 1.97 -1.74 -10.56
C ALA A 91 0.61 -1.52 -9.90
N ALA A 92 0.49 -1.82 -8.60
CA ALA A 92 -0.72 -1.58 -7.80
C ALA A 92 -1.07 -0.09 -7.76
N TYR A 93 -0.09 0.79 -7.53
CA TYR A 93 -0.28 2.24 -7.55
C TYR A 93 -0.85 2.74 -8.89
N ARG A 94 -0.32 2.24 -10.01
CA ARG A 94 -0.80 2.60 -11.35
C ARG A 94 -2.25 2.16 -11.57
N ALA A 95 -2.60 0.94 -11.15
CA ALA A 95 -3.95 0.42 -11.25
C ALA A 95 -4.95 1.24 -10.41
N LEU A 96 -4.61 1.47 -9.13
CA LEU A 96 -5.43 2.26 -8.20
C LEU A 96 -5.69 3.69 -8.70
N THR A 97 -4.73 4.28 -9.41
CA THR A 97 -4.76 5.69 -9.82
C THR A 97 -5.01 5.88 -11.31
N ALA A 98 -5.42 4.83 -12.04
CA ALA A 98 -5.54 4.85 -13.50
C ALA A 98 -6.55 5.91 -14.00
N GLY A 99 -7.68 6.08 -13.29
CA GLY A 99 -8.72 7.06 -13.60
C GLY A 99 -8.55 8.42 -12.94
N ALA A 100 -7.49 8.64 -12.14
CA ALA A 100 -7.30 9.89 -11.42
C ALA A 100 -6.73 10.98 -12.35
N GLY A 101 -7.31 12.19 -12.29
CA GLY A 101 -6.85 13.34 -13.07
C GLY A 101 -5.44 13.84 -12.69
N THR A 102 -5.03 13.59 -11.45
CA THR A 102 -3.69 13.81 -10.93
C THR A 102 -3.22 12.56 -10.19
N LYS A 103 -1.90 12.42 -10.01
CA LYS A 103 -1.31 11.31 -9.27
C LYS A 103 -1.22 11.66 -7.79
N PRO A 104 -2.02 11.03 -6.91
CA PRO A 104 -1.97 11.34 -5.49
C PRO A 104 -0.66 10.85 -4.88
N PRO A 105 -0.21 11.43 -3.77
CA PRO A 105 0.91 10.88 -3.04
C PRO A 105 0.75 9.39 -2.69
N CYS A 106 1.85 8.66 -2.82
CA CYS A 106 2.00 7.27 -2.44
C CYS A 106 2.97 7.17 -1.26
N VAL A 107 2.46 6.82 -0.09
CA VAL A 107 3.27 6.52 1.08
C VAL A 107 3.79 5.09 0.99
N ALA A 108 5.11 4.95 0.93
CA ALA A 108 5.76 3.66 1.00
C ALA A 108 5.84 3.18 2.46
N MET A 109 5.25 2.02 2.76
CA MET A 109 5.17 1.47 4.11
C MET A 109 5.69 0.03 4.21
N HIS A 110 5.63 -0.57 5.41
CA HIS A 110 6.03 -1.95 5.66
C HIS A 110 7.52 -2.26 5.34
N TRP A 111 8.41 -1.29 5.59
CA TRP A 111 9.86 -1.42 5.44
C TRP A 111 10.61 -0.73 6.58
N GLY A 112 11.89 -1.07 6.77
CA GLY A 112 12.80 -0.29 7.65
C GLY A 112 12.57 -0.38 9.16
N THR A 113 11.66 -1.24 9.64
CA THR A 113 11.32 -1.35 11.08
C THR A 113 11.66 -2.71 11.68
N PHE A 114 11.28 -3.80 11.00
CA PHE A 114 11.51 -5.17 11.44
C PHE A 114 12.13 -5.98 10.31
N ARG A 115 13.06 -6.89 10.65
CA ARG A 115 13.58 -7.87 9.70
C ARG A 115 12.67 -9.09 9.68
N LEU A 116 11.72 -9.11 8.74
CA LEU A 116 10.73 -10.18 8.60
C LEU A 116 11.12 -11.26 7.58
N THR A 117 12.08 -10.94 6.72
CA THR A 117 12.43 -11.67 5.49
C THR A 117 13.89 -11.44 5.12
N ASP A 118 14.30 -11.98 3.98
CA ASP A 118 15.71 -12.10 3.58
C ASP A 118 16.30 -10.84 2.91
N GLU A 119 15.49 -9.89 2.44
CA GLU A 119 16.03 -8.66 1.84
C GLU A 119 16.80 -7.81 2.86
N ALA A 120 17.71 -6.98 2.37
CA ALA A 120 18.37 -5.98 3.21
C ALA A 120 17.34 -4.94 3.65
N VAL A 121 17.34 -4.59 4.95
CA VAL A 121 16.30 -3.73 5.57
C VAL A 121 16.21 -2.34 4.92
N ASP A 122 17.30 -1.85 4.34
CA ASP A 122 17.47 -0.56 3.69
C ASP A 122 17.30 -0.61 2.14
N GLU A 123 17.20 -1.79 1.54
CA GLU A 123 16.98 -1.95 0.09
C GLU A 123 15.60 -1.44 -0.36
N PRO A 124 14.47 -1.78 0.30
CA PRO A 124 13.13 -1.42 -0.17
C PRO A 124 12.95 0.05 -0.56
N PRO A 125 13.30 1.06 0.28
CA PRO A 125 13.08 2.46 -0.06
C PRO A 125 13.93 2.90 -1.26
N ALA A 126 15.19 2.45 -1.34
CA ALA A 126 16.09 2.79 -2.42
C ALA A 126 15.61 2.20 -3.75
N ARG A 127 15.19 0.94 -3.73
CA ARG A 127 14.64 0.23 -4.90
C ARG A 127 13.30 0.83 -5.32
N PHE A 128 12.42 1.16 -4.39
CA PHE A 128 11.15 1.83 -4.69
C PHE A 128 11.37 3.19 -5.36
N ALA A 129 12.26 4.03 -4.82
CA ALA A 129 12.61 5.31 -5.42
C ALA A 129 13.25 5.17 -6.82
N GLN A 130 14.07 4.14 -7.03
CA GLN A 130 14.60 3.83 -8.37
C GLN A 130 13.48 3.46 -9.34
N ARG A 131 12.63 2.48 -8.98
CA ARG A 131 11.54 2.00 -9.84
C ARG A 131 10.49 3.06 -10.10
N TRP A 132 10.23 3.94 -9.15
CA TRP A 132 9.34 5.09 -9.32
C TRP A 132 9.81 6.02 -10.45
N ARG A 133 11.10 6.36 -10.47
CA ARG A 133 11.71 7.19 -11.52
C ARG A 133 11.72 6.49 -12.88
N GLU A 134 12.08 5.20 -12.92
CA GLU A 134 12.03 4.39 -14.14
C GLU A 134 10.61 4.31 -14.72
N ALA A 135 9.60 4.24 -13.85
CA ALA A 135 8.19 4.29 -14.20
C ALA A 135 7.69 5.70 -14.57
N ARG A 136 8.54 6.73 -14.53
CA ARG A 136 8.19 8.13 -14.85
C ARG A 136 6.98 8.65 -14.08
N LEU A 137 6.81 8.18 -12.84
CA LEU A 137 5.80 8.72 -11.93
C LEU A 137 6.30 10.05 -11.36
N PRO A 138 5.40 11.00 -11.06
CA PRO A 138 5.82 12.32 -10.62
C PRO A 138 6.52 12.26 -9.26
N ASP A 139 7.64 12.98 -9.12
CA ASP A 139 8.45 12.96 -7.90
C ASP A 139 7.69 13.44 -6.67
N HIS A 140 6.78 14.41 -6.82
CA HIS A 140 5.98 14.93 -5.71
C HIS A 140 5.04 13.89 -5.08
N ALA A 141 4.75 12.79 -5.80
CA ALA A 141 3.90 11.73 -5.33
C ALA A 141 4.67 10.55 -4.70
N ASN A 142 6.00 10.54 -4.71
CA ASN A 142 6.78 9.51 -4.01
C ASN A 142 7.01 9.93 -2.55
N TRP A 143 6.21 9.41 -1.63
CA TRP A 143 6.34 9.71 -0.20
C TRP A 143 6.98 8.54 0.54
N THR A 144 8.29 8.35 0.34
CA THR A 144 9.12 7.48 1.18
C THR A 144 9.57 8.27 2.41
N LEU A 145 8.77 8.24 3.47
CA LEU A 145 8.96 9.07 4.67
C LEU A 145 9.98 8.45 5.64
N ALA A 146 10.72 9.29 6.35
CA ALA A 146 11.50 8.85 7.50
C ALA A 146 10.59 8.51 8.70
N HIS A 147 11.09 7.67 9.61
CA HIS A 147 10.37 7.37 10.87
C HIS A 147 10.11 8.65 11.66
N GLY A 148 8.83 8.95 11.92
CA GLY A 148 8.39 10.16 12.61
C GLY A 148 8.21 11.40 11.72
N GLU A 149 8.52 11.33 10.43
CA GLU A 149 8.24 12.41 9.48
C GLU A 149 6.73 12.57 9.27
N THR A 150 6.28 13.83 9.17
CA THR A 150 4.88 14.17 8.89
C THR A 150 4.80 14.99 7.60
N ARG A 151 3.84 14.64 6.74
CA ARG A 151 3.47 15.42 5.54
C ARG A 151 2.00 15.82 5.63
N ARG A 152 1.66 16.95 5.01
CA ARG A 152 0.28 17.44 4.89
C ARG A 152 -0.21 17.21 3.48
N LEU A 153 -1.45 16.72 3.36
CA LEU A 153 -2.18 16.76 2.10
C LEU A 153 -2.57 18.22 1.82
N ALA A 154 -2.40 18.63 0.57
CA ALA A 154 -2.63 20.01 0.12
C ALA A 154 -4.07 20.22 -0.32
#